data_AF-M9LCM2-F1
#
_entry.id   AF-M9LCM2-F1
#
_cell.length_a   1.000
_cell.length_b   1.000
_cell.length_c   1.000
_cell.angle_alpha   90.00
_cell.angle_beta   90.00
_cell.angle_gamma   90.00
#
_symmetry.space_group_name_H-M   'P 1'
#
loop_
_entity.id
_entity.type
_entity.pdbx_description
1 polymer ?
#
loop_
_entity_poly.entity_id
_entity_poly.type
_entity_poly.pdbx_seq_one_letter_code
_entity_poly.pdbx_strand_id
1 'polypeptide(L)'
;MVHVEKHGERQLTEGFQRFCAHYRMEAVFCNPYSGHEKGHVESKCGYTKRNWAVPIPAYQSQEQLAATLAEQARQDRERAHYAKGERIPDLWEADRRELLTLPETSYEAFRMRTDLAELCRQLRLAHVVEYVTQHQDEQMNERVERLLLAEREGRRRAKLGKLVQQAGFPHLKTFDGYVDTHITFPGESTLELLREMAWLKRKENLLLMGAVGTGKTHMATALGIEA
;
A
#
# COMPACT_ATOMS: atom_id res chain seq x y z
N MET A 1 -1.96 5.84 2.48
CA MET A 1 -1.26 5.84 3.78
C MET A 1 -1.09 4.38 4.18
N VAL A 2 0.14 3.89 4.19
CA VAL A 2 0.46 2.47 4.45
C VAL A 2 0.22 2.16 5.93
N HIS A 3 -0.55 1.12 6.23
CA HIS A 3 -0.71 0.64 7.60
C HIS A 3 0.41 -0.35 7.91
N VAL A 4 1.13 -0.13 9.02
CA VAL A 4 2.13 -1.08 9.55
C VAL A 4 1.43 -1.98 10.56
N GLU A 5 1.41 -3.28 10.30
CA GLU A 5 0.85 -4.28 11.20
C GLU A 5 1.85 -4.68 12.29
N LYS A 6 1.34 -5.41 13.31
CA LYS A 6 2.23 -6.04 14.30
C LYS A 6 3.06 -7.09 13.54
N HIS A 7 4.39 -7.08 13.74
CA HIS A 7 5.40 -7.88 13.04
C HIS A 7 6.01 -7.28 11.76
N GLY A 8 5.70 -6.02 11.42
CA GLY A 8 6.41 -5.29 10.36
C GLY A 8 5.85 -5.50 8.94
N GLU A 9 4.81 -6.34 8.80
CA GLU A 9 4.02 -6.43 7.58
C GLU A 9 3.30 -5.12 7.28
N ARG A 10 3.19 -4.78 6.00
CA ARG A 10 2.65 -3.50 5.55
C ARG A 10 1.48 -3.72 4.60
N GLN A 11 0.30 -3.24 4.98
CA GLN A 11 -0.82 -3.15 4.06
C GLN A 11 -0.74 -1.86 3.25
N LEU A 12 -0.52 -2.02 1.95
CA LEU A 12 -0.58 -0.92 0.99
C LEU A 12 -2.02 -0.56 0.69
N THR A 13 -2.30 0.74 0.59
CA THR A 13 -3.61 1.20 0.11
C THR A 13 -3.77 0.86 -1.37
N GLU A 14 -4.98 0.53 -1.80
CA GLU A 14 -5.32 0.24 -3.19
C GLU A 14 -4.81 1.32 -4.17
N GLY A 15 -4.97 2.60 -3.83
CA GLY A 15 -4.48 3.70 -4.66
C GLY A 15 -2.95 3.74 -4.79
N PHE A 16 -2.22 3.24 -3.80
CA PHE A 16 -0.75 3.14 -3.85
C PHE A 16 -0.31 1.90 -4.63
N GLN A 17 -1.04 0.77 -4.51
CA GLN A 17 -0.81 -0.42 -5.34
C GLN A 17 -1.03 -0.10 -6.83
N ARG A 18 -2.10 0.63 -7.17
CA ARG A 18 -2.37 1.11 -8.53
C ARG A 18 -1.28 2.04 -9.06
N PHE A 19 -0.78 2.94 -8.22
CA PHE A 19 0.38 3.79 -8.55
C PHE A 19 1.62 2.95 -8.86
N CYS A 20 1.93 1.96 -8.01
CA CYS A 20 3.05 1.05 -8.23
C CYS A 20 2.90 0.26 -9.54
N ALA A 21 1.70 -0.25 -9.82
CA ALA A 21 1.39 -0.96 -11.06
C ALA A 21 1.52 -0.07 -12.30
N HIS A 22 1.02 1.18 -12.24
CA HIS A 22 1.08 2.14 -13.34
C HIS A 22 2.52 2.42 -13.78
N TYR A 23 3.42 2.68 -12.82
CA TYR A 23 4.82 2.96 -13.08
C TYR A 23 5.73 1.73 -13.04
N ARG A 24 5.16 0.52 -12.88
CA ARG A 24 5.88 -0.76 -12.81
C ARG A 24 7.00 -0.77 -11.75
N MET A 25 6.70 -0.23 -10.57
CA MET A 25 7.64 -0.17 -9.46
C MET A 25 7.25 -1.13 -8.34
N GLU A 26 8.25 -1.73 -7.71
CA GLU A 26 8.12 -2.50 -6.48
C GLU A 26 8.43 -1.61 -5.28
N ALA A 27 7.52 -1.54 -4.31
CA ALA A 27 7.71 -0.73 -3.12
C ALA A 27 8.49 -1.49 -2.04
N VAL A 28 9.76 -1.14 -1.87
CA VAL A 28 10.61 -1.65 -0.78
C VAL A 28 10.56 -0.67 0.39
N PHE A 29 10.27 -1.17 1.59
CA PHE A 29 10.18 -0.37 2.80
C PHE A 29 11.25 -0.75 3.81
N CYS A 30 11.81 0.23 4.49
CA CYS A 30 12.74 -0.03 5.60
C CYS A 30 12.01 -0.70 6.76
N ASN A 31 12.69 -1.61 7.46
CA ASN A 31 12.17 -2.26 8.64
C ASN A 31 12.00 -1.25 9.81
N PRO A 32 10.96 -1.39 10.64
CA PRO A 32 10.82 -0.60 11.86
C PRO A 32 12.05 -0.78 12.76
N TYR A 33 12.55 0.34 13.32
CA TYR A 33 13.73 0.37 14.21
C TYR A 33 15.07 -0.02 13.56
N SER A 34 15.13 -0.21 12.24
CA SER A 34 16.36 -0.52 11.50
C SER A 34 17.00 0.74 10.88
N GLY A 35 17.48 1.65 11.73
CA GLY A 35 18.13 2.90 11.28
C GLY A 35 19.31 2.68 10.31
N HIS A 36 19.99 1.54 10.43
CA HIS A 36 21.11 1.17 9.57
C HIS A 36 20.73 1.01 8.08
N GLU A 37 19.49 0.66 7.77
CA GLU A 37 19.00 0.54 6.38
C GLU A 37 18.91 1.91 5.68
N LYS A 38 18.92 3.01 6.44
CA LYS A 38 18.93 4.38 5.93
C LYS A 38 20.35 4.95 5.75
N GLY A 39 21.40 4.19 6.08
CA GLY A 39 22.77 4.67 6.14
C GLY A 39 23.29 5.30 4.83
N HIS A 40 22.86 4.79 3.67
CA HIS A 40 23.24 5.37 2.37
C HIS A 40 22.67 6.78 2.15
N VAL A 41 21.40 7.00 2.50
CA VAL A 41 20.74 8.31 2.37
C VAL A 41 21.39 9.32 3.31
N GLU A 42 21.63 8.93 4.55
CA GLU A 42 22.25 9.80 5.55
C GLU A 42 23.70 10.15 5.19
N SER A 43 24.45 9.18 4.69
CA SER A 43 25.81 9.39 4.20
C SER A 43 25.83 10.36 3.02
N LYS A 44 24.91 10.22 2.05
CA LYS A 44 24.82 11.14 0.90
C LYS A 44 24.39 12.54 1.32
N CYS A 45 23.43 12.68 2.24
CA CYS A 45 23.06 13.96 2.84
C CYS A 45 24.26 14.62 3.54
N GLY A 46 25.02 13.85 4.33
CA GLY A 46 26.22 14.34 5.00
C GLY A 46 27.35 14.71 4.02
N TYR A 47 27.50 13.96 2.94
CA TYR A 47 28.43 14.29 1.84
C TYR A 47 28.06 15.62 1.19
N THR A 48 26.80 15.81 0.79
CA THR A 48 26.33 17.06 0.20
C THR A 48 26.55 18.24 1.14
N LYS A 49 26.18 18.12 2.42
CA LYS A 49 26.43 19.20 3.39
C LYS A 49 27.91 19.59 3.48
N ARG A 50 28.81 18.61 3.58
CA ARG A 50 30.25 18.85 3.74
C ARG A 50 30.92 19.42 2.50
N ASN A 51 30.46 19.05 1.30
CA ASN A 51 31.12 19.45 0.05
C ASN A 51 30.47 20.65 -0.63
N TRP A 52 29.17 20.86 -0.41
CA TRP A 52 28.38 21.86 -1.16
C TRP A 52 27.90 23.01 -0.27
N ALA A 53 27.82 22.80 1.05
CA ALA A 53 27.32 23.78 2.01
C ALA A 53 28.38 24.19 3.05
N VAL A 54 29.66 24.04 2.72
CA VAL A 54 30.79 24.55 3.50
C VAL A 54 31.72 25.37 2.60
N PRO A 55 31.81 26.70 2.78
CA PRO A 55 30.98 27.51 3.67
C PRO A 55 29.50 27.48 3.27
N ILE A 56 28.61 27.85 4.20
CA ILE A 56 27.17 27.89 3.93
C ILE A 56 26.91 28.85 2.75
N PRO A 57 26.18 28.43 1.70
CA PRO A 57 25.97 29.27 0.53
C PRO A 57 25.10 30.47 0.92
N ALA A 58 25.49 31.67 0.51
CA ALA A 58 24.62 32.83 0.56
C ALA A 58 23.67 32.81 -0.65
N TYR A 59 22.38 33.02 -0.41
CA TYR A 59 21.36 33.07 -1.44
C TYR A 59 20.29 34.10 -1.10
N GLN A 60 19.62 34.63 -2.12
CA GLN A 60 18.59 35.68 -2.03
C GLN A 60 17.18 35.12 -2.25
N SER A 61 17.05 33.92 -2.80
CA SER A 61 15.76 33.24 -2.98
C SER A 61 15.92 31.71 -2.99
N GLN A 62 14.80 30.99 -2.85
CA GLN A 62 14.79 29.52 -2.91
C GLN A 62 15.14 29.02 -4.32
N GLU A 63 14.72 29.74 -5.36
CA GLU A 63 14.98 29.43 -6.76
C GLU A 63 16.49 29.54 -7.06
N GLN A 64 17.14 30.59 -6.56
CA GLN A 64 18.59 30.76 -6.72
C GLN A 64 19.36 29.61 -6.03
N LEU A 65 18.95 29.24 -4.82
CA LEU A 65 19.55 28.12 -4.10
C LEU A 65 19.35 26.80 -4.85
N ALA A 66 18.14 26.54 -5.35
CA ALA A 66 17.81 25.34 -6.10
C ALA A 66 18.63 25.24 -7.40
N ALA A 67 18.77 26.33 -8.15
CA ALA A 67 19.58 26.39 -9.36
C ALA A 67 21.06 26.12 -9.07
N THR A 68 21.59 26.71 -7.98
CA THR A 68 22.98 26.50 -7.55
C THR A 68 23.24 25.04 -7.19
N LEU A 69 22.35 24.43 -6.39
CA LEU A 69 22.46 23.01 -6.01
C LEU A 69 22.33 22.08 -7.22
N ALA A 70 21.45 22.40 -8.17
CA ALA A 70 21.31 21.63 -9.41
C ALA A 70 22.59 21.65 -10.25
N GLU A 71 23.26 22.80 -10.34
CA GLU A 71 24.53 22.92 -11.04
C GLU A 71 25.65 22.14 -10.34
N GLN A 72 25.76 22.25 -9.01
CA GLN A 72 26.71 21.44 -8.24
C GLN A 72 26.45 19.93 -8.39
N ALA A 73 25.18 19.50 -8.45
CA ALA A 73 24.84 18.10 -8.69
C ALA A 73 25.25 17.64 -10.10
N ARG A 74 25.11 18.49 -11.13
CA ARG A 74 25.60 18.20 -12.48
C ARG A 74 27.12 18.05 -12.50
N GLN A 75 27.84 18.93 -11.83
CA GLN A 75 29.31 18.87 -11.75
C GLN A 75 29.79 17.67 -10.93
N ASP A 76 29.18 17.36 -9.78
CA ASP A 76 29.50 16.18 -8.97
C ASP A 76 29.32 14.88 -9.75
N ARG A 77 28.37 14.85 -10.69
CA ARG A 77 28.12 13.71 -11.55
C ARG A 77 29.32 13.39 -12.46
N GLU A 78 30.21 14.32 -12.74
CA GLU A 78 31.35 14.10 -13.65
C GLU A 78 32.44 13.18 -13.07
N ARG A 79 32.40 12.93 -11.75
CA ARG A 79 33.41 12.12 -11.05
C ARG A 79 33.31 10.63 -11.37
N ALA A 80 34.38 9.92 -11.04
CA ALA A 80 34.41 8.46 -11.06
C ALA A 80 33.51 7.84 -9.96
N HIS A 81 32.86 6.73 -10.28
CA HIS A 81 32.11 5.91 -9.34
C HIS A 81 33.06 5.26 -8.34
N TYR A 82 32.78 5.43 -7.05
CA TYR A 82 33.70 5.08 -5.95
C TYR A 82 34.15 3.62 -5.94
N ALA A 83 33.32 2.70 -6.44
CA ALA A 83 33.64 1.27 -6.50
C ALA A 83 33.99 0.76 -7.91
N LYS A 84 33.51 1.44 -8.97
CA LYS A 84 33.67 0.97 -10.36
C LYS A 84 34.82 1.65 -11.10
N GLY A 85 35.29 2.81 -10.62
CA GLY A 85 36.35 3.59 -11.25
C GLY A 85 35.96 4.31 -12.55
N GLU A 86 34.86 3.91 -13.19
CA GLU A 86 34.28 4.55 -14.38
C GLU A 86 33.53 5.84 -14.03
N ARG A 87 33.37 6.76 -14.99
CA ARG A 87 32.62 7.99 -14.74
C ARG A 87 31.13 7.68 -14.58
N ILE A 88 30.49 8.34 -13.62
CA ILE A 88 29.06 8.17 -13.34
C ILE A 88 28.16 8.47 -14.57
N PRO A 89 28.44 9.44 -15.47
CA PRO A 89 27.62 9.67 -16.65
C PRO A 89 27.67 8.51 -17.64
N ASP A 90 28.83 7.86 -17.79
CA ASP A 90 29.01 6.73 -18.70
C ASP A 90 28.23 5.50 -18.19
N LEU A 91 28.31 5.24 -16.89
CA LEU A 91 27.50 4.21 -16.23
C LEU A 91 26.00 4.49 -16.37
N TRP A 92 25.58 5.75 -16.20
CA TRP A 92 24.18 6.12 -16.41
C TRP A 92 23.74 5.93 -17.86
N GLU A 93 24.57 6.25 -18.85
CA GLU A 93 24.21 6.03 -20.25
C GLU A 93 24.06 4.55 -20.58
N ALA A 94 24.85 3.69 -19.95
CA ALA A 94 24.65 2.24 -20.01
C ALA A 94 23.30 1.85 -19.40
N ASP A 95 23.01 2.30 -18.18
CA ASP A 95 21.72 2.01 -17.51
C ASP A 95 20.53 2.54 -18.31
N ARG A 96 20.63 3.76 -18.86
CA ARG A 96 19.56 4.44 -19.61
C ARG A 96 19.10 3.66 -20.83
N ARG A 97 19.99 2.89 -21.47
CA ARG A 97 19.64 2.04 -22.63
C ARG A 97 18.78 0.85 -22.25
N GLU A 98 18.85 0.41 -20.99
CA GLU A 98 18.08 -0.70 -20.44
C GLU A 98 16.81 -0.24 -19.72
N LEU A 99 16.63 1.08 -19.51
CA LEU A 99 15.45 1.61 -18.84
C LEU A 99 14.20 1.45 -19.70
N LEU A 100 13.13 0.96 -19.07
CA LEU A 100 11.81 0.96 -19.66
C LEU A 100 11.29 2.39 -19.84
N THR A 101 10.53 2.61 -20.91
CA THR A 101 9.83 3.88 -21.12
C THR A 101 8.77 4.09 -20.04
N LEU A 102 8.65 5.31 -19.54
CA LEU A 102 7.55 5.69 -18.67
C LEU A 102 6.21 5.60 -19.43
N PRO A 103 5.11 5.32 -18.74
CA PRO A 103 3.77 5.40 -19.33
C PRO A 103 3.53 6.79 -19.94
N GLU A 104 2.92 6.84 -21.12
CA GLU A 104 2.60 8.10 -21.82
C GLU A 104 1.58 8.96 -21.05
N THR A 105 0.69 8.30 -20.31
CA THR A 105 -0.30 8.97 -19.46
C THR A 105 0.21 9.09 -18.04
N SER A 106 0.10 10.28 -17.45
CA SER A 106 0.38 10.48 -16.04
C SER A 106 -0.63 9.72 -15.18
N TYR A 107 -0.16 9.07 -14.11
CA TYR A 107 -1.07 8.53 -13.10
C TYR A 107 -1.78 9.68 -12.37
N GLU A 108 -3.06 9.85 -12.64
CA GLU A 108 -3.89 10.75 -11.84
C GLU A 108 -4.17 10.08 -10.50
N ALA A 109 -3.49 10.56 -9.45
CA ALA A 109 -3.77 10.16 -8.08
C ALA A 109 -5.08 10.80 -7.60
N PHE A 110 -6.22 10.33 -8.12
CA PHE A 110 -7.52 10.71 -7.60
C PHE A 110 -7.92 9.78 -6.44
N ARG A 111 -8.40 10.36 -5.34
CA ARG A 111 -9.15 9.60 -4.35
C ARG A 111 -10.53 9.38 -4.96
N MET A 112 -10.98 8.13 -5.11
CA MET A 112 -12.40 7.87 -5.32
C MET A 112 -13.14 8.48 -4.13
N ARG A 113 -13.72 9.67 -4.31
CA ARG A 113 -14.59 10.28 -3.31
C ARG A 113 -15.75 9.30 -3.15
N THR A 114 -15.87 8.71 -1.97
CA THR A 114 -17.16 8.10 -1.63
C THR A 114 -18.09 9.26 -1.47
N ASP A 115 -19.18 9.30 -2.23
CA ASP A 115 -20.16 10.36 -2.11
C ASP A 115 -20.51 10.54 -0.63
N LEU A 116 -20.40 11.78 -0.14
CA LEU A 116 -20.74 12.14 1.23
C LEU A 116 -22.16 11.67 1.56
N ALA A 117 -23.07 11.68 0.58
CA ALA A 117 -24.42 11.15 0.73
C ALA A 117 -24.43 9.63 1.00
N GLU A 118 -23.56 8.86 0.34
CA GLU A 118 -23.39 7.43 0.59
C GLU A 118 -22.87 7.16 2.00
N LEU A 119 -21.84 7.89 2.43
CA LEU A 119 -21.27 7.74 3.78
C LEU A 119 -22.32 8.04 4.85
N CYS A 120 -23.03 9.16 4.73
CA CYS A 120 -24.08 9.54 5.65
C CYS A 120 -25.22 8.51 5.67
N ARG A 121 -25.63 7.98 4.52
CA ARG A 121 -26.67 6.94 4.45
C ARG A 121 -26.23 5.65 5.14
N GLN A 122 -25.00 5.18 4.91
CA GLN A 122 -24.45 3.99 5.56
C GLN A 122 -24.33 4.17 7.09
N LEU A 123 -24.01 5.38 7.54
CA LEU A 123 -23.87 5.73 8.96
C LEU A 123 -25.19 6.13 9.64
N ARG A 124 -26.28 6.26 8.86
CA ARG A 124 -27.61 6.72 9.31
C ARG A 124 -27.62 8.16 9.81
N LEU A 125 -26.89 9.04 9.13
CA LEU A 125 -26.75 10.47 9.45
C LEU A 125 -27.59 11.32 8.50
N ALA A 126 -28.87 11.50 8.79
CA ALA A 126 -29.83 12.12 7.86
C ALA A 126 -29.56 13.61 7.56
N HIS A 127 -29.05 14.38 8.52
CA HIS A 127 -28.95 15.84 8.40
C HIS A 127 -27.55 16.35 8.07
N VAL A 128 -26.53 15.50 8.12
CA VAL A 128 -25.13 15.91 7.93
C VAL A 128 -24.87 16.31 6.48
N VAL A 129 -25.40 15.57 5.51
CA VAL A 129 -25.26 15.91 4.08
C VAL A 129 -25.89 17.27 3.78
N GLU A 130 -27.08 17.52 4.31
CA GLU A 130 -27.82 18.76 4.10
C GLU A 130 -27.04 19.96 4.67
N TYR A 131 -26.56 19.86 5.91
CA TYR A 131 -25.76 20.92 6.53
C TYR A 131 -24.47 21.21 5.72
N VAL A 132 -23.74 20.16 5.34
CA VAL A 132 -22.45 20.30 4.64
C VAL A 132 -22.63 20.88 3.23
N THR A 133 -23.66 20.43 2.50
CA THR A 133 -23.99 20.95 1.16
C THR A 133 -24.46 22.41 1.18
N GLN A 134 -25.16 22.84 2.22
CA GLN A 134 -25.63 24.23 2.35
C GLN A 134 -24.49 25.25 2.52
N HIS A 135 -23.39 24.87 3.15
CA HIS A 135 -22.31 25.81 3.49
C HIS A 135 -21.26 25.97 2.36
N GLN A 136 -21.29 25.11 1.33
CA GLN A 136 -20.42 25.17 0.14
C GLN A 136 -18.91 25.34 0.44
N ASP A 137 -18.45 24.85 1.58
CA ASP A 137 -17.05 24.93 2.00
C ASP A 137 -16.33 23.61 1.64
N GLU A 138 -15.47 23.64 0.62
CA GLU A 138 -14.76 22.46 0.16
C GLU A 138 -13.81 21.87 1.22
N GLN A 139 -13.20 22.72 2.05
CA GLN A 139 -12.30 22.26 3.10
C GLN A 139 -13.08 21.59 4.25
N MET A 140 -14.26 22.11 4.58
CA MET A 140 -15.16 21.47 5.53
C MET A 140 -15.65 20.12 5.00
N ASN A 141 -16.08 20.05 3.74
CA ASN A 141 -16.55 18.83 3.08
C ASN A 141 -15.49 17.73 3.17
N GLU A 142 -14.23 18.07 2.86
CA GLU A 142 -13.13 17.10 2.91
C GLU A 142 -12.87 16.60 4.34
N ARG A 143 -12.94 17.48 5.34
CA ARG A 143 -12.75 17.08 6.75
C ARG A 143 -13.87 16.18 7.25
N VAL A 144 -15.12 16.48 6.90
CA VAL A 144 -16.27 15.66 7.25
C VAL A 144 -16.19 14.30 6.56
N GLU A 145 -15.88 14.26 5.27
CA GLU A 145 -15.70 12.99 4.53
C GLU A 145 -14.65 12.09 5.21
N ARG A 146 -13.49 12.65 5.58
CA ARG A 146 -12.43 11.91 6.28
C ARG A 146 -12.91 11.35 7.64
N LEU A 147 -13.66 12.14 8.41
CA LEU A 147 -14.21 11.70 9.70
C LEU A 147 -15.20 10.54 9.52
N LEU A 148 -16.13 10.67 8.58
CA LEU A 148 -17.15 9.67 8.31
C LEU A 148 -16.55 8.37 7.75
N LEU A 149 -15.52 8.47 6.91
CA LEU A 149 -14.76 7.30 6.45
C LEU A 149 -14.14 6.55 7.63
N ALA A 150 -13.47 7.26 8.56
CA ALA A 150 -12.87 6.65 9.73
C ALA A 150 -13.91 5.97 10.66
N GLU A 151 -15.06 6.61 10.87
CA GLU A 151 -16.18 6.04 11.65
C GLU A 151 -16.74 4.78 10.98
N ARG A 152 -16.95 4.80 9.65
CA ARG A 152 -17.41 3.64 8.88
C ARG A 152 -16.44 2.46 9.02
N GLU A 153 -15.15 2.72 8.89
CA GLU A 153 -14.11 1.69 9.07
C GLU A 153 -14.09 1.15 10.51
N GLY A 154 -14.27 2.02 11.51
CA GLY A 154 -14.44 1.63 12.91
C GLY A 154 -15.62 0.67 13.10
N ARG A 155 -16.80 1.02 12.59
CA ARG A 155 -18.00 0.16 12.66
C ARG A 155 -17.82 -1.15 11.91
N ARG A 156 -17.18 -1.13 10.73
CA ARG A 156 -16.89 -2.34 9.95
C ARG A 156 -16.00 -3.29 10.74
N ARG A 157 -14.92 -2.78 11.36
CA ARG A 157 -14.03 -3.57 12.21
C ARG A 157 -14.76 -4.17 13.41
N ALA A 158 -15.59 -3.37 14.10
CA ALA A 158 -16.37 -3.85 15.24
C ALA A 158 -17.38 -4.94 14.82
N LYS A 159 -18.04 -4.78 13.68
CA LYS A 159 -18.96 -5.79 13.12
C LYS A 159 -18.22 -7.07 12.76
N LEU A 160 -17.10 -6.96 12.04
CA LEU A 160 -16.28 -8.12 11.66
C LEU A 160 -15.78 -8.87 12.91
N GLY A 161 -15.27 -8.15 13.91
CA GLY A 161 -14.82 -8.75 15.17
C GLY A 161 -15.94 -9.52 15.89
N LYS A 162 -17.16 -8.97 15.92
CA LYS A 162 -18.33 -9.68 16.48
C LYS A 162 -18.70 -10.94 15.68
N LEU A 163 -18.69 -10.86 14.35
CA LEU A 163 -19.00 -12.01 13.48
C LEU A 163 -17.97 -13.14 13.66
N VAL A 164 -16.68 -12.78 13.69
CA VAL A 164 -15.59 -13.72 13.94
C VAL A 164 -15.73 -14.38 15.31
N GLN A 165 -16.09 -13.61 16.35
CA GLN A 165 -16.36 -14.15 17.68
C GLN A 165 -17.56 -15.11 17.68
N GLN A 166 -18.66 -14.72 17.02
CA GLN A 166 -19.88 -15.53 16.94
C GLN A 166 -19.69 -16.82 16.13
N ALA A 167 -18.82 -16.80 15.12
CA ALA A 167 -18.48 -17.98 14.32
C ALA A 167 -17.75 -19.06 15.14
N GLY A 168 -17.18 -18.71 16.30
CA GLY A 168 -16.62 -19.68 17.24
C GLY A 168 -15.43 -20.46 16.68
N PHE A 169 -14.64 -19.86 15.78
CA PHE A 169 -13.48 -20.52 15.18
C PHE A 169 -12.48 -20.93 16.28
N PRO A 170 -12.00 -22.19 16.32
CA PRO A 170 -11.06 -22.66 17.35
C PRO A 170 -9.75 -21.87 17.35
N HIS A 171 -9.25 -21.55 16.16
CA HIS A 171 -8.05 -20.73 15.93
C HIS A 171 -8.25 -19.92 14.66
N LEU A 172 -7.95 -18.62 14.69
CA LEU A 172 -8.02 -17.79 13.48
C LEU A 172 -6.90 -18.19 12.52
N LYS A 173 -7.28 -18.62 11.32
CA LYS A 173 -6.36 -19.04 10.26
C LYS A 173 -6.84 -18.51 8.92
N THR A 174 -5.95 -17.87 8.18
CA THR A 174 -6.18 -17.42 6.79
C THR A 174 -5.59 -18.44 5.82
N PHE A 175 -5.71 -18.23 4.51
CA PHE A 175 -5.00 -19.04 3.52
C PHE A 175 -3.49 -18.77 3.45
N ASP A 176 -2.97 -17.85 4.25
CA ASP A 176 -1.54 -17.60 4.32
C ASP A 176 -0.80 -18.84 4.86
N GLY A 177 0.23 -19.26 4.12
CA GLY A 177 0.94 -20.51 4.36
C GLY A 177 0.10 -21.80 4.25
N TYR A 178 -1.11 -21.74 3.67
CA TYR A 178 -1.92 -22.93 3.45
C TYR A 178 -1.36 -23.76 2.29
N VAL A 179 -1.03 -25.02 2.56
CA VAL A 179 -0.59 -25.97 1.55
C VAL A 179 -1.78 -26.81 1.12
N ASP A 180 -2.10 -26.81 -0.17
CA ASP A 180 -3.22 -27.52 -0.77
C ASP A 180 -2.80 -28.73 -1.62
N THR A 181 -1.50 -28.99 -1.74
CA THR A 181 -0.93 -30.06 -2.59
C THR A 181 -1.42 -31.46 -2.24
N HIS A 182 -1.87 -31.68 -1.01
CA HIS A 182 -2.41 -32.97 -0.53
C HIS A 182 -3.93 -33.08 -0.65
N ILE A 183 -4.59 -32.09 -1.25
CA ILE A 183 -6.04 -32.04 -1.41
C ILE A 183 -6.42 -32.51 -2.80
N THR A 184 -7.39 -33.39 -2.87
CA THR A 184 -7.99 -33.81 -4.14
C THR A 184 -9.33 -33.12 -4.29
N PHE A 185 -9.46 -32.25 -5.29
CA PHE A 185 -10.72 -31.60 -5.61
C PHE A 185 -11.53 -32.43 -6.62
N PRO A 186 -12.87 -32.50 -6.48
CA PRO A 186 -13.72 -33.21 -7.42
C PRO A 186 -13.98 -32.39 -8.70
N GLY A 187 -13.83 -33.04 -9.86
CA GLY A 187 -14.14 -32.44 -11.17
C GLY A 187 -13.27 -31.21 -11.45
N GLU A 188 -13.91 -30.11 -11.84
CA GLU A 188 -13.27 -28.82 -12.12
C GLU A 188 -13.20 -27.89 -10.88
N SER A 189 -13.53 -28.40 -9.69
CA SER A 189 -13.46 -27.58 -8.48
C SER A 189 -11.99 -27.27 -8.15
N THR A 190 -11.70 -26.03 -7.76
CA THR A 190 -10.37 -25.62 -7.30
C THR A 190 -10.47 -24.80 -6.03
N LEU A 191 -9.34 -24.57 -5.37
CA LEU A 191 -9.28 -23.70 -4.20
C LEU A 191 -9.70 -22.27 -4.56
N GLU A 192 -9.30 -21.77 -5.74
CA GLU A 192 -9.67 -20.45 -6.23
C GLU A 192 -11.19 -20.29 -6.34
N LEU A 193 -11.86 -21.29 -6.93
CA LEU A 193 -13.33 -21.29 -7.06
C LEU A 193 -14.05 -21.30 -5.70
N LEU A 194 -13.47 -21.93 -4.68
CA LEU A 194 -14.01 -21.89 -3.33
C LEU A 194 -13.85 -20.49 -2.69
N ARG A 195 -12.71 -19.83 -2.95
CA ARG A 195 -12.40 -18.48 -2.45
C ARG A 195 -13.24 -17.38 -3.11
N GLU A 196 -13.76 -17.61 -4.30
CA GLU A 196 -14.74 -16.71 -4.93
C GLU A 196 -16.09 -16.66 -4.18
N MET A 197 -16.35 -17.62 -3.27
CA MET A 197 -17.56 -17.69 -2.46
C MET A 197 -18.87 -17.74 -3.27
N ALA A 198 -18.81 -18.02 -4.57
CA ALA A 198 -19.99 -18.08 -5.43
C ALA A 198 -20.99 -19.16 -4.97
N TRP A 199 -20.47 -20.23 -4.34
CA TRP A 199 -21.24 -21.32 -3.74
C TRP A 199 -22.14 -20.86 -2.59
N LEU A 200 -21.76 -19.82 -1.81
CA LEU A 200 -22.63 -19.22 -0.79
C LEU A 200 -23.87 -18.59 -1.41
N LYS A 201 -23.71 -17.88 -2.53
CA LYS A 201 -24.84 -17.27 -3.27
C LYS A 201 -25.75 -18.34 -3.86
N ARG A 202 -25.18 -19.44 -4.35
CA ARG A 202 -25.92 -20.62 -4.86
C ARG A 202 -26.53 -21.48 -3.75
N LYS A 203 -26.21 -21.21 -2.47
CA LYS A 203 -26.64 -21.98 -1.30
C LYS A 203 -26.19 -23.44 -1.35
N GLU A 204 -25.00 -23.68 -1.89
CA GLU A 204 -24.39 -25.01 -1.93
C GLU A 204 -23.69 -25.32 -0.60
N ASN A 205 -23.64 -26.61 -0.25
CA ASN A 205 -22.96 -27.08 0.94
C ASN A 205 -21.52 -27.49 0.60
N LEU A 206 -20.55 -27.06 1.40
CA LEU A 206 -19.17 -27.51 1.31
C LEU A 206 -18.93 -28.69 2.26
N LEU A 207 -18.50 -29.83 1.73
CA LEU A 207 -18.16 -31.02 2.51
C LEU A 207 -16.64 -31.27 2.47
N LEU A 208 -15.99 -31.19 3.63
CA LEU A 208 -14.55 -31.42 3.77
C LEU A 208 -14.30 -32.78 4.43
N MET A 209 -13.69 -33.73 3.70
CA MET A 209 -13.44 -35.10 4.18
C MET A 209 -11.95 -35.47 4.07
N GLY A 210 -11.48 -36.33 4.97
CA GLY A 210 -10.09 -36.82 4.97
C GLY A 210 -9.52 -37.11 6.36
N ALA A 211 -8.34 -37.72 6.41
CA ALA A 211 -7.65 -38.11 7.65
C ALA A 211 -7.39 -36.94 8.62
N VAL A 212 -7.19 -37.23 9.90
CA VAL A 212 -6.86 -36.20 10.91
C VAL A 212 -5.56 -35.48 10.54
N GLY A 213 -5.49 -34.17 10.74
CA GLY A 213 -4.29 -33.37 10.47
C GLY A 213 -4.14 -32.85 9.03
N THR A 214 -5.02 -33.21 8.09
CA THR A 214 -4.93 -32.78 6.68
C THR A 214 -5.38 -31.33 6.39
N GLY A 215 -5.54 -30.49 7.41
CA GLY A 215 -5.87 -29.07 7.21
C GLY A 215 -7.35 -28.74 6.93
N LYS A 216 -8.29 -29.68 7.10
CA LYS A 216 -9.74 -29.43 6.92
C LYS A 216 -10.27 -28.27 7.76
N THR A 217 -9.96 -28.28 9.06
CA THR A 217 -10.37 -27.20 9.98
C THR A 217 -9.76 -25.86 9.56
N HIS A 218 -8.52 -25.87 9.08
CA HIS A 218 -7.85 -24.67 8.57
C HIS A 218 -8.60 -24.12 7.35
N MET A 219 -8.89 -24.96 6.35
CA MET A 219 -9.66 -24.53 5.18
C MET A 219 -11.03 -23.97 5.56
N ALA A 220 -11.78 -24.66 6.42
CA ALA A 220 -13.08 -24.18 6.87
C ALA A 220 -13.00 -22.82 7.56
N THR A 221 -12.02 -22.63 8.43
CA THR A 221 -11.81 -21.34 9.11
C THR A 221 -11.36 -20.26 8.13
N ALA A 222 -10.43 -20.56 7.22
CA ALA A 222 -9.93 -19.59 6.25
C ALA A 222 -11.05 -19.11 5.31
N LEU A 223 -11.89 -20.04 4.82
CA LEU A 223 -13.08 -19.69 4.05
C LEU A 223 -14.04 -18.83 4.88
N GLY A 224 -14.26 -19.19 6.15
CA GLY A 224 -15.13 -18.42 7.04
C GLY A 224 -14.62 -17.02 7.41
N ILE A 225 -13.31 -16.79 7.32
CA ILE A 225 -12.70 -15.47 7.52
C ILE A 225 -12.75 -14.63 6.23
N GLU A 226 -12.66 -15.26 5.06
CA GLU A 226 -12.76 -14.57 3.75
C GLU A 226 -14.21 -14.26 3.33
N ALA A 227 -15.21 -14.93 3.93
CA ALA A 227 -16.64 -14.76 3.64
C ALA A 227 -17.26 -13.49 4.26
#